data_AF-A0A2D6AHV9-F1
#
_entry.id   AF-A0A2D6AHV9-F1
#
_cell.length_a   1.000
_cell.length_b   1.000
_cell.length_c   1.000
_cell.angle_alpha   90.00
_cell.angle_beta   90.00
_cell.angle_gamma   90.00
#
_symmetry.space_group_name_H-M   'P 1'
#
loop_
_entity.id
_entity.type
_entity.pdbx_description
1 polymer ?
#
loop_
_entity_poly.entity_id
_entity_poly.type
_entity_poly.pdbx_seq_one_letter_code
_entity_poly.pdbx_strand_id
1 'polypeptide(L)'
;MRKISEILSAPLKIIDLRWLGEISTSVLAHSDQIIGETKVDDLWRPEKARERILKWWDPCRNAVLLLVALAHAESYYISKKSRYDVYIGIRRETPVAMKDNTPEFMEKMNELAEQCTHHGGYRLLAPLITKDKDMVVKLGEELGVPWEYTYSCYAGATFREVGGKTLPVHCGICSNCKRRQLAFEGAGVNDPSVYATIPV
;
A
#
# COMPACT_ATOMS: atom_id res chain seq x y z
N MET A 1 -4.57 -8.14 6.99
CA MET A 1 -5.84 -7.65 6.40
C MET A 1 -7.08 -8.15 7.14
N ARG A 2 -7.33 -9.47 7.26
CA ARG A 2 -8.49 -10.02 8.00
C ARG A 2 -8.61 -9.45 9.42
N LYS A 3 -7.52 -9.54 10.20
CA LYS A 3 -7.50 -9.01 11.57
C LYS A 3 -7.83 -7.52 11.69
N ILE A 4 -7.33 -6.70 10.76
CA ILE A 4 -7.64 -5.26 10.72
C ILE A 4 -9.11 -5.03 10.39
N SER A 5 -9.65 -5.77 9.41
CA SER A 5 -11.07 -5.70 9.05
C SER A 5 -11.98 -6.08 10.21
N GLU A 6 -11.62 -7.09 11.00
CA GLU A 6 -12.32 -7.46 12.24
C GLU A 6 -12.29 -6.34 13.28
N ILE A 7 -11.10 -5.78 13.56
CA ILE A 7 -10.92 -4.67 14.52
C ILE A 7 -11.78 -3.47 14.13
N LEU A 8 -11.82 -3.14 12.83
CA LEU A 8 -12.57 -2.00 12.31
C LEU A 8 -14.05 -2.32 12.04
N SER A 9 -14.50 -3.56 12.26
CA SER A 9 -15.84 -4.02 11.87
C SER A 9 -16.19 -3.72 10.40
N ALA A 10 -15.19 -3.77 9.53
CA ALA A 10 -15.29 -3.43 8.11
C ALA A 10 -15.47 -4.71 7.27
N PRO A 11 -16.47 -4.81 6.38
CA PRO A 11 -16.61 -5.96 5.50
C PRO A 11 -15.36 -6.16 4.61
N LEU A 12 -14.84 -7.39 4.59
CA LEU A 12 -13.70 -7.75 3.73
C LEU A 12 -14.16 -8.58 2.54
N LYS A 13 -13.87 -8.07 1.34
CA LYS A 13 -14.00 -8.82 0.09
C LYS A 13 -12.61 -9.06 -0.50
N ILE A 14 -12.31 -10.32 -0.83
CA ILE A 14 -11.08 -10.71 -1.50
C ILE A 14 -11.40 -10.88 -2.99
N ILE A 15 -10.66 -10.19 -3.83
CA ILE A 15 -10.79 -10.24 -5.28
C ILE A 15 -9.53 -10.88 -5.83
N ASP A 16 -9.71 -11.90 -6.65
CA ASP A 16 -8.60 -12.61 -7.27
C ASP A 16 -8.04 -11.79 -8.45
N LEU A 17 -6.78 -11.38 -8.32
CA LEU A 17 -6.01 -10.73 -9.37
C LEU A 17 -4.70 -11.46 -9.63
N ARG A 18 -4.64 -12.78 -9.39
CA ARG A 18 -3.41 -13.57 -9.57
C ARG A 18 -2.88 -13.52 -11.00
N TRP A 19 -3.76 -13.39 -11.99
CA TRP A 19 -3.39 -13.18 -13.39
C TRP A 19 -2.47 -11.96 -13.61
N LEU A 20 -2.56 -10.92 -12.77
CA LEU A 20 -1.67 -9.76 -12.86
C LEU A 20 -0.23 -10.15 -12.50
N GLY A 21 -0.08 -11.09 -11.56
CA GLY A 21 1.22 -11.66 -11.19
C GLY A 21 1.81 -12.53 -12.30
N GLU A 22 0.97 -13.26 -13.05
CA GLU A 22 1.40 -14.11 -14.16
C GLU A 22 2.04 -13.30 -15.31
N ILE A 23 1.57 -12.07 -15.55
CA ILE A 23 2.12 -11.17 -16.57
C ILE A 23 3.16 -10.20 -16.03
N SER A 24 3.33 -10.12 -14.70
CA SER A 24 4.28 -9.21 -14.07
C SER A 24 5.68 -9.82 -14.10
N THR A 25 6.69 -8.98 -14.24
CA THR A 25 8.10 -9.34 -14.01
C THR A 25 8.60 -8.83 -12.65
N SER A 26 7.72 -8.27 -11.83
CA SER A 26 8.05 -7.70 -10.54
C SER A 26 8.41 -8.77 -9.51
N VAL A 27 9.30 -8.41 -8.60
CA VAL A 27 9.61 -9.21 -7.39
C VAL A 27 8.42 -9.31 -6.42
N LEU A 28 7.40 -8.45 -6.54
CA LEU A 28 6.17 -8.62 -5.76
C LEU A 28 5.37 -9.85 -6.20
N ALA A 29 5.37 -10.14 -7.50
CA ALA A 29 4.63 -11.25 -8.07
C ALA A 29 5.40 -12.57 -7.98
N HIS A 30 6.73 -12.51 -7.99
CA HIS A 30 7.63 -13.67 -7.99
C HIS A 30 8.49 -13.68 -6.72
N SER A 31 7.96 -14.28 -5.65
CA SER A 31 8.56 -14.32 -4.30
C SER A 31 9.87 -15.10 -4.19
N ASP A 32 10.24 -15.81 -5.25
CA ASP A 32 11.39 -16.72 -5.26
C ASP A 32 12.72 -15.96 -5.34
N GLN A 33 12.66 -14.65 -5.60
CA GLN A 33 13.84 -13.81 -5.67
C GLN A 33 14.27 -13.30 -4.29
N ILE A 34 15.56 -13.48 -3.99
CA ILE A 34 16.17 -13.00 -2.75
C ILE A 34 16.09 -11.47 -2.71
N ILE A 35 15.41 -10.95 -1.68
CA ILE A 35 15.38 -9.52 -1.39
C ILE A 35 16.62 -9.17 -0.58
N GLY A 36 17.62 -8.63 -1.28
CA GLY A 36 18.85 -8.16 -0.67
C GLY A 36 18.63 -6.98 0.29
N GLU A 37 19.61 -6.78 1.17
CA GLU A 37 19.67 -5.61 2.03
C GLU A 37 19.72 -4.31 1.21
N THR A 38 19.03 -3.27 1.70
CA THR A 38 19.15 -1.91 1.16
C THR A 38 19.86 -1.02 2.16
N LYS A 39 20.91 -0.29 1.76
CA LYS A 39 21.54 0.71 2.65
C LYS A 39 20.63 1.93 2.79
N VAL A 40 20.63 2.56 3.97
CA VAL A 40 19.78 3.75 4.23
C VAL A 40 20.10 4.88 3.25
N ASP A 41 21.37 5.14 2.99
CA ASP A 41 21.81 6.17 2.02
C ASP A 41 21.26 5.93 0.61
N ASP A 42 21.10 4.67 0.20
CA ASP A 42 20.60 4.31 -1.12
C ASP A 42 19.09 4.57 -1.27
N LEU A 43 18.36 4.77 -0.16
CA LEU A 43 16.92 5.06 -0.19
C LEU A 43 16.62 6.40 -0.87
N TRP A 44 17.55 7.36 -0.71
CA TRP A 44 17.39 8.75 -1.13
C TRP A 44 18.09 9.08 -2.45
N ARG A 45 18.85 8.13 -2.99
CA ARG A 45 19.55 8.23 -4.28
C ARG A 45 18.60 8.04 -5.48
N PRO A 46 18.42 9.06 -6.36
CA PRO A 46 17.48 8.96 -7.48
C PRO A 46 17.77 7.84 -8.49
N GLU A 47 19.02 7.55 -8.79
CA GLU A 47 19.45 6.46 -9.67
C GLU A 47 19.04 5.09 -9.10
N LYS A 48 19.31 4.87 -7.80
CA LYS A 48 18.87 3.66 -7.09
C LYS A 48 17.36 3.57 -6.98
N ALA A 49 16.67 4.71 -6.85
CA ALA A 49 15.20 4.74 -6.87
C ALA A 49 14.62 4.29 -8.21
N ARG A 50 15.21 4.73 -9.34
CA ARG A 50 14.78 4.30 -10.69
C ARG A 50 14.98 2.81 -10.92
N GLU A 51 16.12 2.26 -10.50
CA GLU A 51 16.39 0.81 -10.55
C GLU A 51 15.33 0.02 -9.76
N ARG A 52 14.99 0.49 -8.55
CA ARG A 52 13.96 -0.13 -7.72
C ARG A 52 12.57 -0.06 -8.37
N ILE A 53 12.18 1.08 -8.95
CA ILE A 53 10.85 1.21 -9.58
C ILE A 53 10.62 0.09 -10.58
N LEU A 54 11.55 -0.14 -11.52
CA LEU A 54 11.41 -1.19 -12.52
C LEU A 54 11.33 -2.59 -11.90
N LYS A 55 12.09 -2.85 -10.83
CA LYS A 55 12.06 -4.12 -10.10
C LYS A 55 10.72 -4.39 -9.40
N TRP A 56 10.04 -3.33 -8.95
CA TRP A 56 8.78 -3.40 -8.20
C TRP A 56 7.55 -2.99 -9.03
N TRP A 57 7.70 -2.86 -10.35
CA TRP A 57 6.66 -2.36 -11.25
C TRP A 57 5.79 -3.51 -11.76
N ASP A 58 4.50 -3.44 -11.45
CA ASP A 58 3.47 -4.28 -12.02
C ASP A 58 2.70 -3.48 -13.08
N PRO A 59 2.50 -4.01 -14.30
CA PRO A 59 1.82 -3.28 -15.37
C PRO A 59 0.43 -2.77 -14.94
N CYS A 60 0.22 -1.45 -14.99
CA CYS A 60 -1.06 -0.79 -14.73
C CYS A 60 -1.74 -1.13 -13.39
N ARG A 61 -0.99 -1.62 -12.40
CA ARG A 61 -1.57 -2.18 -11.16
C ARG A 61 -2.52 -1.22 -10.45
N ASN A 62 -2.12 0.02 -10.20
CA ASN A 62 -2.97 0.94 -9.44
C ASN A 62 -4.26 1.29 -10.21
N ALA A 63 -4.19 1.38 -11.55
CA ALA A 63 -5.37 1.60 -12.39
C ALA A 63 -6.32 0.39 -12.34
N VAL A 64 -5.80 -0.83 -12.48
CA VAL A 64 -6.59 -2.07 -12.35
C VAL A 64 -7.28 -2.14 -10.99
N LEU A 65 -6.56 -1.88 -9.90
CA LEU A 65 -7.13 -1.89 -8.54
C LEU A 65 -8.26 -0.87 -8.38
N LEU A 66 -8.07 0.36 -8.90
CA LEU A 66 -9.09 1.40 -8.88
C LEU A 66 -10.33 1.03 -9.70
N LEU A 67 -10.15 0.50 -10.91
CA LEU A 67 -11.26 0.10 -11.78
C LEU A 67 -12.06 -1.08 -11.21
N VAL A 68 -11.38 -2.05 -10.60
CA VAL A 68 -12.02 -3.15 -9.88
C VAL A 68 -12.86 -2.63 -8.72
N ALA A 69 -12.32 -1.70 -7.91
CA ALA A 69 -13.05 -1.10 -6.81
C ALA A 69 -14.22 -0.23 -7.29
N LEU A 70 -14.05 0.52 -8.38
CA LEU A 70 -15.10 1.32 -9.00
C LEU A 70 -16.26 0.47 -9.52
N ALA A 71 -15.96 -0.64 -10.20
CA ALA A 71 -16.98 -1.59 -10.64
C ALA A 71 -17.80 -2.14 -9.47
N HIS A 72 -17.17 -2.38 -8.32
CA HIS A 72 -17.88 -2.75 -7.09
C HIS A 72 -18.75 -1.61 -6.54
N ALA A 73 -18.25 -0.39 -6.51
CA ALA A 73 -19.01 0.77 -6.07
C ALA A 73 -20.28 0.98 -6.92
N GLU A 74 -20.15 0.88 -8.25
CA GLU A 74 -21.29 1.00 -9.15
C GLU A 74 -22.27 -0.17 -9.04
N SER A 75 -21.78 -1.41 -8.96
CA SER A 75 -22.63 -2.58 -8.72
C SER A 75 -23.44 -2.45 -7.42
N TYR A 76 -22.85 -1.87 -6.38
CA TYR A 76 -23.55 -1.60 -5.11
C TYR A 76 -24.63 -0.53 -5.28
N TYR A 77 -24.36 0.53 -6.04
CA TYR A 77 -25.38 1.53 -6.36
C TYR A 77 -26.52 0.92 -7.18
N ILE A 78 -26.24 0.14 -8.22
CA ILE A 78 -27.25 -0.51 -9.06
C ILE A 78 -28.18 -1.38 -8.21
N SER A 79 -27.61 -2.21 -7.33
CA SER A 79 -28.34 -3.22 -6.55
C SER A 79 -28.96 -2.72 -5.24
N LYS A 80 -28.36 -1.71 -4.58
CA LYS A 80 -28.76 -1.24 -3.25
C LYS A 80 -29.15 0.24 -3.19
N LYS A 81 -28.95 1.01 -4.27
CA LYS A 81 -29.17 2.46 -4.33
C LYS A 81 -28.39 3.26 -3.29
N SER A 82 -27.25 2.71 -2.84
CA SER A 82 -26.29 3.39 -1.96
C SER A 82 -24.99 3.60 -2.71
N ARG A 83 -24.47 4.83 -2.69
CA ARG A 83 -23.25 5.22 -3.40
C ARG A 83 -22.08 5.31 -2.43
N TYR A 84 -20.92 4.83 -2.86
CA TYR A 84 -19.68 4.88 -2.10
C TYR A 84 -18.55 5.37 -2.99
N ASP A 85 -17.74 6.27 -2.45
CA ASP A 85 -16.49 6.69 -3.08
C ASP A 85 -15.42 5.60 -2.89
N VAL A 86 -14.42 5.58 -3.78
CA VAL A 86 -13.31 4.62 -3.74
C VAL A 86 -12.08 5.30 -3.16
N TYR A 87 -11.47 4.67 -2.17
CA TYR A 87 -10.24 5.15 -1.53
C TYR A 87 -9.08 4.21 -1.82
N ILE A 88 -7.94 4.78 -2.18
CA ILE A 88 -6.68 4.04 -2.38
C ILE A 88 -5.57 4.66 -1.52
N GLY A 89 -4.82 3.80 -0.80
CA GLY A 89 -3.75 4.22 0.09
C GLY A 89 -2.40 4.49 -0.59
N ILE A 90 -2.39 4.89 -1.85
CA ILE A 90 -1.13 5.16 -2.59
C ILE A 90 -0.48 6.46 -2.14
N ARG A 91 0.83 6.50 -2.32
CA ARG A 91 1.65 7.69 -2.09
C ARG A 91 2.58 7.96 -3.25
N ARG A 92 2.85 9.24 -3.48
CA ARG A 92 3.94 9.66 -4.36
C ARG A 92 5.26 9.21 -3.74
N GLU A 93 5.93 8.27 -4.42
CA GLU A 93 7.22 7.78 -3.95
C GLU A 93 8.30 8.86 -4.07
N THR A 94 9.22 8.87 -3.10
CA THR A 94 10.41 9.71 -3.08
C THR A 94 11.67 8.85 -3.12
N PRO A 95 12.77 9.31 -3.76
CA PRO A 95 12.93 10.58 -4.48
C PRO A 95 12.33 10.61 -5.91
N VAL A 96 11.95 9.45 -6.46
CA VAL A 96 11.40 9.35 -7.82
C VAL A 96 10.00 8.74 -7.75
N ALA A 97 9.03 9.45 -8.33
CA ALA A 97 7.64 9.01 -8.36
C ALA A 97 7.42 7.97 -9.47
N MET A 98 6.47 7.08 -9.25
CA MET A 98 5.89 6.24 -10.29
C MET A 98 4.76 7.03 -10.97
N LYS A 99 4.51 6.77 -12.25
CA LYS A 99 3.47 7.54 -12.98
C LYS A 99 2.07 7.33 -12.43
N ASP A 100 1.81 6.20 -11.80
CA ASP A 100 0.49 5.78 -11.30
C ASP A 100 0.29 6.06 -9.79
N ASN A 101 1.13 6.92 -9.19
CA ASN A 101 1.01 7.32 -7.79
C ASN A 101 1.08 8.84 -7.58
N THR A 102 0.67 9.61 -8.59
CA THR A 102 0.68 11.07 -8.55
C THR A 102 -0.74 11.67 -8.54
N PRO A 103 -0.91 12.93 -8.10
CA PRO A 103 -2.20 13.62 -8.18
C PRO A 103 -2.78 13.66 -9.61
N GLU A 104 -1.93 13.87 -10.62
CA GLU A 104 -2.35 13.93 -12.02
C GLU A 104 -2.92 12.59 -12.50
N PHE A 105 -2.34 11.46 -12.05
CA PHE A 105 -2.92 10.15 -12.30
C PHE A 105 -4.32 10.03 -11.68
N MET A 106 -4.51 10.49 -10.44
CA MET A 106 -5.82 10.44 -9.79
C MET A 106 -6.85 11.34 -10.49
N GLU A 107 -6.46 12.51 -11.00
CA GLU A 107 -7.32 13.36 -11.82
C GLU A 107 -7.79 12.61 -13.08
N LYS A 108 -6.88 11.98 -13.82
CA LYS A 108 -7.22 11.16 -14.99
C LYS A 108 -8.07 9.95 -14.68
N MET A 109 -7.85 9.32 -13.53
CA MET A 109 -8.70 8.21 -13.09
C MET A 109 -10.12 8.69 -12.72
N ASN A 110 -10.28 9.89 -12.16
CA ASN A 110 -11.61 10.47 -11.91
C ASN A 110 -12.33 10.84 -13.22
N GLU A 111 -11.61 11.43 -14.19
CA GLU A 111 -12.17 11.67 -15.54
C GLU A 111 -12.66 10.36 -16.18
N LEU A 112 -11.85 9.29 -16.09
CA LEU A 112 -12.22 7.97 -16.58
C LEU A 112 -13.43 7.40 -15.82
N ALA A 113 -13.52 7.59 -14.50
CA ALA A 113 -14.62 7.08 -13.70
C ALA A 113 -15.99 7.62 -14.14
N GLU A 114 -16.05 8.88 -14.56
CA GLU A 114 -17.26 9.48 -15.12
C GLU A 114 -17.61 8.89 -16.51
N GLN A 115 -16.63 8.43 -17.27
CA GLN A 115 -16.86 7.85 -18.60
C GLN A 115 -17.19 6.36 -18.56
N CYS A 116 -16.63 5.61 -17.60
CA CYS A 116 -16.79 4.16 -17.52
C CYS A 116 -17.90 3.70 -16.58
N THR A 117 -18.61 4.63 -15.94
CA THR A 117 -19.80 4.34 -15.13
C THR A 117 -21.04 4.97 -15.75
N HIS A 118 -22.17 4.26 -15.74
CA HIS A 118 -23.42 4.76 -16.31
C HIS A 118 -24.10 5.80 -15.42
N HIS A 119 -23.98 5.63 -14.10
CA HIS A 119 -24.64 6.50 -13.13
C HIS A 119 -23.78 7.67 -12.62
N GLY A 120 -22.49 7.69 -12.98
CA GLY A 120 -21.53 8.76 -12.68
C GLY A 120 -21.40 9.14 -11.20
N GLY A 121 -20.64 10.20 -10.94
CA GLY A 121 -20.52 10.86 -9.63
C GLY A 121 -19.90 10.01 -8.54
N TYR A 122 -18.88 9.21 -8.89
CA TYR A 122 -18.01 8.50 -7.96
C TYR A 122 -16.69 9.24 -7.85
N ARG A 123 -16.16 9.40 -6.64
CA ARG A 123 -14.81 9.96 -6.46
C ARG A 123 -13.81 8.85 -6.20
N LEU A 124 -12.70 8.92 -6.91
CA LEU A 124 -11.51 8.13 -6.63
C LEU A 124 -10.53 9.00 -5.83
N LEU A 125 -10.24 8.60 -4.60
CA LEU A 125 -9.55 9.41 -3.61
C LEU A 125 -8.25 8.72 -3.16
N ALA A 126 -7.16 9.49 -3.10
CA ALA A 126 -5.88 9.06 -2.54
C ALA A 126 -5.43 10.02 -1.42
N PRO A 127 -6.02 9.94 -0.21
CA PRO A 127 -5.84 10.96 0.84
C PRO A 127 -4.39 11.11 1.34
N LEU A 128 -3.57 10.10 1.10
CA LEU A 128 -2.18 10.05 1.55
C LEU A 128 -1.20 10.54 0.49
N ILE A 129 -1.65 10.84 -0.75
CA ILE A 129 -0.78 10.89 -1.92
C ILE A 129 0.37 11.90 -1.84
N THR A 130 0.15 13.01 -1.15
CA THR A 130 1.12 14.11 -0.94
C THR A 130 1.77 14.11 0.44
N LYS A 131 1.43 13.17 1.33
CA LYS A 131 1.96 13.15 2.70
C LYS A 131 3.31 12.46 2.76
N ASP A 132 4.23 12.97 3.56
CA ASP A 132 5.45 12.23 3.88
C ASP A 132 5.17 11.02 4.79
N LYS A 133 6.17 10.14 4.93
CA LYS A 133 6.00 8.86 5.64
C LYS A 133 5.70 9.02 7.12
N ASP A 134 6.46 9.88 7.78
CA ASP A 134 6.26 10.31 9.15
C ASP A 134 4.89 10.97 9.35
N MET A 135 4.43 11.81 8.42
CA MET A 135 3.11 12.46 8.50
C MET A 135 1.95 11.46 8.44
N VAL A 136 2.12 10.34 7.72
CA VAL A 136 1.12 9.26 7.73
C VAL A 136 1.18 8.44 9.01
N VAL A 137 2.36 8.27 9.60
CA VAL A 137 2.45 7.64 10.93
C VAL A 137 1.78 8.52 11.98
N LYS A 138 2.04 9.84 12.00
CA LYS A 138 1.36 10.78 12.90
C LYS A 138 -0.16 10.73 12.75
N LEU A 139 -0.65 10.82 11.51
CA LEU A 139 -2.09 10.73 11.24
C LEU A 139 -2.67 9.38 11.67
N GLY A 140 -1.97 8.27 11.43
CA GLY A 140 -2.46 6.97 11.84
C GLY A 140 -2.46 6.80 13.37
N GLU A 141 -1.50 7.39 14.08
CA GLU A 141 -1.49 7.44 15.54
C GLU A 141 -2.69 8.23 16.09
N GLU A 142 -2.96 9.42 15.53
CA GLU A 142 -4.13 10.24 15.87
C GLU A 142 -5.46 9.49 15.65
N LEU A 143 -5.51 8.62 14.63
CA LEU A 143 -6.68 7.81 14.29
C LEU A 143 -6.74 6.47 15.05
N GLY A 144 -5.75 6.16 15.90
CA GLY A 144 -5.70 4.91 16.66
C GLY A 144 -5.48 3.67 15.77
N VAL A 145 -4.66 3.78 14.71
CA VAL A 145 -4.32 2.66 13.84
C VAL A 145 -3.66 1.54 14.66
N PRO A 146 -4.13 0.28 14.58
CA PRO A 146 -3.54 -0.83 15.32
C PRO A 146 -2.24 -1.29 14.62
N TRP A 147 -1.18 -0.50 14.79
CA TRP A 147 0.07 -0.58 14.04
C TRP A 147 0.74 -1.95 14.09
N GLU A 148 0.60 -2.71 15.19
CA GLU A 148 1.22 -4.03 15.34
C GLU A 148 0.69 -5.06 14.34
N TYR A 149 -0.52 -4.86 13.79
CA TYR A 149 -1.11 -5.74 12.79
C TYR A 149 -0.86 -5.27 11.34
N THR A 150 -0.22 -4.11 11.16
CA THR A 150 0.11 -3.57 9.84
C THR A 150 1.38 -4.22 9.30
N TYR A 151 1.47 -4.35 7.98
CA TYR A 151 2.59 -5.03 7.33
C TYR A 151 3.07 -4.25 6.11
N SER A 152 4.38 -4.05 5.99
CA SER A 152 5.00 -3.27 4.91
C SER A 152 6.18 -3.99 4.23
N CYS A 153 6.66 -5.09 4.81
CA CYS A 153 7.88 -5.76 4.37
C CYS A 153 7.68 -6.49 3.03
N TYR A 154 8.71 -6.49 2.19
CA TYR A 154 8.66 -7.16 0.88
C TYR A 154 9.00 -8.65 0.92
N ALA A 155 9.63 -9.17 1.98
CA ALA A 155 10.13 -10.55 2.07
C ALA A 155 9.07 -11.64 2.28
N GLY A 156 7.78 -11.29 2.14
CA GLY A 156 6.67 -12.18 2.45
C GLY A 156 6.32 -12.22 3.94
N ALA A 157 5.02 -12.32 4.23
CA ALA A 157 4.51 -12.23 5.59
C ALA A 157 4.67 -13.58 6.32
N THR A 158 5.61 -13.64 7.25
CA THR A 158 5.62 -14.67 8.31
C THR A 158 4.96 -14.12 9.57
N PHE A 159 4.55 -14.98 10.50
CA PHE A 159 3.85 -14.59 11.72
C PHE A 159 4.52 -15.19 12.97
N ARG A 160 4.44 -14.48 14.09
CA ARG A 160 4.95 -14.92 15.40
C ARG A 160 3.96 -14.58 16.50
N GLU A 161 3.86 -15.46 17.49
CA GLU A 161 3.12 -15.20 18.72
C GLU A 161 3.90 -14.26 19.65
N VAL A 162 3.31 -13.14 20.01
CA VAL A 162 3.87 -12.15 20.94
C VAL A 162 2.76 -11.69 21.88
N GLY A 163 2.90 -11.96 23.18
CA GLY A 163 1.92 -11.52 24.18
C GLY A 163 0.49 -12.05 23.92
N GLY A 164 0.36 -13.27 23.40
CA GLY A 164 -0.93 -13.88 23.04
C GLY A 164 -1.55 -13.35 21.74
N LYS A 165 -0.79 -12.58 20.95
CA LYS A 165 -1.20 -12.08 19.63
C LYS A 165 -0.36 -12.72 18.53
N THR A 166 -1.00 -13.17 17.45
CA THR A 166 -0.33 -13.54 16.20
C THR A 166 -0.01 -12.28 15.39
N LEU A 167 1.27 -11.85 15.38
CA LEU A 167 1.71 -10.63 14.71
C LEU A 167 2.54 -10.92 13.46
N PRO A 168 2.45 -10.09 12.40
CA PRO A 168 3.30 -10.22 11.23
C PRO A 168 4.76 -9.88 11.57
N VAL A 169 5.70 -10.56 10.92
CA VAL A 169 7.14 -10.37 11.12
C VAL A 169 7.74 -9.67 9.91
N HIS A 170 8.41 -8.55 10.16
CA HIS A 170 9.13 -7.76 9.16
C HIS A 170 10.59 -8.22 9.10
N CYS A 171 11.17 -8.35 7.90
CA CYS A 171 12.56 -8.84 7.78
C CYS A 171 13.62 -7.88 8.34
N GLY A 172 13.31 -6.59 8.42
CA GLY A 172 14.22 -5.54 8.91
C GLY A 172 15.26 -5.04 7.90
N ILE A 173 15.63 -5.85 6.91
CA ILE A 173 16.73 -5.52 5.99
C ILE A 173 16.28 -4.90 4.65
N CYS A 174 15.02 -5.10 4.25
CA CYS A 174 14.51 -4.58 2.97
C CYS A 174 14.23 -3.07 3.02
N SER A 175 14.21 -2.43 1.86
CA SER A 175 13.97 -0.98 1.72
C SER A 175 12.69 -0.50 2.42
N ASN A 176 11.60 -1.27 2.38
CA ASN A 176 10.36 -0.90 3.07
C ASN A 176 10.42 -1.03 4.59
N CYS A 177 11.18 -1.99 5.13
CA CYS A 177 11.38 -2.08 6.58
C CYS A 177 12.17 -0.87 7.09
N LYS A 178 13.28 -0.52 6.41
CA LYS A 178 14.08 0.67 6.78
C LYS A 178 13.27 1.96 6.66
N ARG A 179 12.53 2.13 5.56
CA ARG A 179 11.63 3.29 5.38
C ARG A 179 10.50 3.34 6.40
N ARG A 180 10.02 2.19 6.90
CA ARG A 180 9.03 2.14 7.96
C ARG A 180 9.64 2.63 9.27
N GLN A 181 10.77 2.07 9.69
CA GLN A 181 11.45 2.49 10.91
C GLN A 181 11.73 4.00 10.91
N LEU A 182 12.32 4.53 9.84
CA LEU A 182 12.59 5.97 9.71
C LEU A 182 11.32 6.83 9.79
N ALA A 183 10.18 6.31 9.30
CA ALA A 183 8.91 7.02 9.38
C ALA A 183 8.36 7.09 10.81
N PHE A 184 8.47 6.00 11.57
CA PHE A 184 8.08 5.98 12.99
C PHE A 184 8.99 6.86 13.83
N GLU A 185 10.31 6.77 13.60
CA GLU A 185 11.30 7.64 14.24
C GLU A 185 11.02 9.12 13.94
N GLY A 186 10.88 9.50 12.67
CA GLY A 186 10.55 10.86 12.26
C GLY A 186 9.19 11.35 12.76
N ALA A 187 8.27 10.42 13.06
CA ALA A 187 6.98 10.74 13.67
C ALA A 187 7.04 10.92 15.19
N GLY A 188 8.12 10.50 15.85
CA GLY A 188 8.18 10.41 17.31
C GLY A 188 7.23 9.35 17.89
N VAL A 189 6.85 8.35 17.08
CA VAL A 189 5.93 7.27 17.47
C VAL A 189 6.73 5.97 17.58
N ASN A 190 6.49 5.18 18.64
CA ASN A 190 7.14 3.89 18.80
C ASN A 190 6.66 2.89 17.72
N ASP A 191 7.57 2.28 16.95
CA ASP A 191 7.23 1.23 15.97
C ASP A 191 6.96 -0.10 16.70
N PRO A 192 5.72 -0.62 16.73
CA PRO A 192 5.43 -1.87 17.44
C PRO A 192 5.69 -3.11 16.57
N SER A 193 6.33 -2.97 15.41
CA SER A 193 6.57 -4.09 14.49
C SER A 193 7.50 -5.13 15.08
N VAL A 194 7.18 -6.39 14.84
CA VAL A 194 8.07 -7.51 15.16
C VAL A 194 9.07 -7.66 14.02
N TYR A 195 10.36 -7.44 14.31
CA TYR A 195 11.42 -7.59 13.32
C TYR A 195 12.18 -8.93 13.48
N ALA A 196 12.52 -9.58 12.37
CA ALA A 196 13.43 -10.73 12.35
C ALA A 196 14.88 -10.30 12.63
N THR A 197 15.28 -9.18 12.02
CA THR A 197 16.54 -8.47 12.28
C THR A 197 16.19 -7.03 12.60
N ILE A 198 16.70 -6.47 13.70
CA ILE A 198 16.46 -5.07 14.03
C ILE A 198 17.05 -4.21 12.89
N PRO A 199 16.25 -3.34 12.24
CA PRO A 199 16.78 -2.49 11.18
C PRO A 199 17.83 -1.53 11.77
N VAL A 200 18.96 -1.42 11.06
CA VAL A 200 20.06 -0.49 11.32
C VAL A 200 20.24 0.47 10.16
#